data_AF-A0A914RQJ4-F1
#
_entry.id   AF-A0A914RQJ4-F1
#
_cell.length_a   1.000
_cell.length_b   1.000
_cell.length_c   1.000
_cell.angle_alpha   90.00
_cell.angle_beta   90.00
_cell.angle_gamma   90.00
#
_symmetry.space_group_name_H-M   'P 1'
#
loop_
_entity.id
_entity.type
_entity.pdbx_description
1 polymer ?
#
loop_
_entity_poly.entity_id
_entity_poly.type
_entity_poly.pdbx_seq_one_letter_code
_entity_poly.pdbx_strand_id
1 'polypeptide(L)'
;MSSESVQVWMGCVCLMHCLFDADHLKEQLLRVQLTIDSAQAPSSLLRHIATLLVSLGNRKPQIRCALLMLLAVWLHGCPLAVAQFLQIEESVQYLTTHIAESFTLMSVARRGQKTRIRNSLNMTVERRVGNEKIVELLEGVSRSEHYFTKLFKFLEGQIIKQLRPVGDASSAQMNGGSDNVNEGIEAERELAKLKQEMAERCQIENDRKQAEQPHIEHFRSIAEQWQTEAHQEVVVQQLSAQVKQLEEQLTYGWQSFEVQGASLAQTSAQLVEANRKIHDLEVQLAAAMSNAATVEGARSSNQSELRNKGSDDEELASLKKEHEDLLVLLADQDAKISQYRQRLIQLGQTVTDEEDDGA
;
A
#
# COMPACT_ATOMS: atom_id res chain seq x y z
N MET A 1 2.78 14.74 -10.45
CA MET A 1 4.02 14.70 -11.25
C MET A 1 5.18 14.34 -10.33
N SER A 2 6.19 13.64 -10.85
CA SER A 2 7.41 13.34 -10.08
C SER A 2 8.09 14.63 -9.58
N SER A 3 8.68 14.59 -8.39
CA SER A 3 9.46 15.68 -7.81
C SER A 3 10.86 15.80 -8.41
N GLU A 4 11.33 14.75 -9.10
CA GLU A 4 12.68 14.64 -9.65
C GLU A 4 12.82 15.33 -11.01
N SER A 5 13.76 16.27 -11.11
CA SER A 5 13.98 17.08 -12.31
C SER A 5 14.33 16.26 -13.54
N VAL A 6 15.10 15.18 -13.38
CA VAL A 6 15.53 14.30 -14.49
C VAL A 6 14.36 13.50 -15.04
N GLN A 7 13.49 12.96 -14.17
CA GLN A 7 12.31 12.21 -14.60
C GLN A 7 11.32 13.11 -15.37
N VAL A 8 11.09 14.34 -14.88
CA VAL A 8 10.23 15.29 -15.59
C VAL A 8 10.84 15.70 -16.92
N TRP A 9 12.16 15.93 -16.96
CA TRP A 9 12.87 16.25 -18.20
C TRP A 9 12.74 15.13 -19.23
N MET A 10 13.01 13.88 -18.84
CA MET A 10 12.92 12.72 -19.73
C MET A 10 11.49 12.48 -20.21
N GLY A 11 10.49 12.61 -19.32
CA GLY A 11 9.08 12.51 -19.70
C GLY A 11 8.67 13.57 -20.73
N CYS A 12 9.14 14.81 -20.57
CA CYS A 12 8.91 15.87 -21.55
C CYS A 12 9.61 15.57 -22.88
N VAL A 13 10.85 15.07 -22.86
CA VAL A 13 11.61 14.71 -24.08
C VAL A 13 10.94 13.56 -24.83
N CYS A 14 10.50 12.51 -24.14
CA CYS A 14 9.75 11.42 -24.76
C CYS A 14 8.47 11.93 -25.43
N LEU A 15 7.69 12.75 -24.71
CA LEU A 15 6.46 13.32 -25.27
C LEU A 15 6.74 14.25 -26.46
N MET A 16 7.82 15.04 -26.40
CA MET A 16 8.28 15.85 -27.54
C MET A 16 8.56 14.99 -28.77
N HIS A 17 9.27 13.88 -28.62
CA HIS A 17 9.57 12.98 -29.73
C HIS A 17 8.30 12.33 -30.30
N CYS A 18 7.31 12.01 -29.48
CA CYS A 18 6.01 11.52 -29.95
C CYS A 18 5.21 12.58 -30.71
N LEU A 19 5.35 13.86 -30.36
CA LEU A 19 4.66 14.98 -30.99
C LEU A 19 5.40 15.56 -32.19
N PHE A 20 6.70 15.28 -32.32
CA PHE A 20 7.54 15.79 -33.37
C PHE A 20 7.08 15.22 -34.73
N ASP A 21 6.75 16.11 -35.66
CA ASP A 21 6.24 15.80 -37.01
C ASP A 21 4.90 15.02 -37.06
N ALA A 22 4.16 14.97 -35.94
CA ALA A 22 2.90 14.24 -35.82
C ALA A 22 1.73 15.15 -35.40
N ASP A 23 1.22 15.96 -36.34
CA ASP A 23 0.18 16.96 -36.06
C ASP A 23 -1.13 16.37 -35.54
N HIS A 24 -1.51 15.17 -36.01
CA HIS A 24 -2.69 14.47 -35.50
C HIS A 24 -2.57 14.12 -34.00
N LEU A 25 -1.37 13.74 -33.53
CA LEU A 25 -1.13 13.43 -32.11
C LEU A 25 -1.19 14.68 -31.25
N LYS A 26 -0.73 15.83 -31.76
CA LYS A 26 -0.83 17.13 -31.06
C LYS A 26 -2.29 17.45 -30.72
N GLU A 27 -3.22 17.23 -31.64
CA GLU A 27 -4.65 17.46 -31.42
C GLU A 27 -5.29 16.43 -30.48
N GLN A 28 -4.92 15.15 -30.59
CA GLN A 28 -5.41 14.12 -29.68
C GLN A 28 -4.97 14.38 -28.24
N LEU A 29 -3.73 14.84 -28.06
CA LEU A 29 -3.18 15.14 -26.74
C LEU A 29 -3.90 16.30 -26.04
N LEU A 30 -4.53 17.22 -26.78
CA LEU A 30 -5.38 18.30 -26.22
C LEU A 30 -6.64 17.76 -25.52
N ARG A 31 -7.07 16.54 -25.85
CA ARG A 31 -8.24 15.89 -25.24
C ARG A 31 -7.93 15.25 -23.89
N VAL A 32 -6.65 15.09 -23.55
CA VAL A 32 -6.24 14.48 -22.29
C VAL A 32 -6.60 15.39 -21.13
N GLN A 33 -7.41 14.87 -20.22
CA GLN A 33 -7.86 15.53 -18.99
C GLN A 33 -7.16 14.90 -17.79
N LEU A 34 -6.75 15.74 -16.85
CA LEU A 34 -6.08 15.35 -15.62
C LEU A 34 -6.92 15.76 -14.41
N THR A 35 -7.11 14.82 -13.49
CA THR A 35 -7.65 15.06 -12.15
C THR A 35 -6.51 14.90 -11.14
N ILE A 36 -6.04 16.03 -10.61
CA ILE A 36 -4.89 16.07 -9.68
C ILE A 36 -5.38 16.10 -8.23
N ASP A 37 -6.53 16.71 -7.99
CA ASP A 37 -7.23 16.74 -6.71
C ASP A 37 -8.68 16.33 -6.95
N SER A 38 -9.21 15.43 -6.11
CA SER A 38 -10.60 15.00 -6.11
C SER A 38 -11.61 16.16 -5.96
N ALA A 39 -11.17 17.29 -5.39
CA ALA A 39 -11.99 18.48 -5.22
C ALA A 39 -12.00 19.44 -6.44
N GLN A 40 -11.10 19.25 -7.41
CA GLN A 40 -10.98 20.15 -8.56
C GLN A 40 -11.54 19.54 -9.84
N ALA A 41 -12.14 20.38 -10.67
CA ALA A 41 -12.58 19.98 -12.00
C ALA A 41 -11.38 19.49 -12.84
N PRO A 42 -11.59 18.47 -13.69
CA PRO A 42 -10.54 17.99 -14.60
C PRO A 42 -10.00 19.14 -15.45
N SER A 43 -8.68 19.25 -15.50
CA SER A 43 -7.99 20.26 -16.31
C SER A 43 -7.27 19.60 -17.47
N SER A 44 -7.19 20.28 -18.63
CA SER A 44 -6.47 19.72 -19.76
C SER A 44 -4.98 19.59 -19.46
N LEU A 45 -4.32 18.59 -20.05
CA LEU A 45 -2.88 18.40 -19.91
C LEU A 45 -2.10 19.68 -20.29
N LEU A 46 -2.53 20.37 -21.36
CA LEU A 46 -1.94 21.64 -21.78
C LEU A 46 -2.07 22.72 -20.68
N ARG A 47 -3.24 22.85 -20.06
CA ARG A 47 -3.46 23.80 -18.97
C ARG A 47 -2.62 23.45 -17.76
N HIS A 48 -2.53 22.17 -17.42
CA HIS A 48 -1.71 21.71 -16.31
C HIS A 48 -0.22 22.03 -16.54
N ILE A 49 0.33 21.72 -17.72
CA ILE A 49 1.73 22.03 -18.06
C ILE A 49 2.00 23.55 -18.03
N ALA A 50 1.07 24.35 -18.56
CA ALA A 50 1.19 25.80 -18.61
C ALA A 50 1.15 26.44 -17.21
N THR A 51 0.23 25.99 -16.35
CA THR A 51 0.15 26.45 -14.94
C THR A 51 1.35 25.96 -14.12
N LEU A 52 1.83 24.74 -14.38
CA LEU A 52 3.03 24.19 -13.76
C LEU A 52 4.26 25.04 -14.07
N LEU A 53 4.43 25.45 -15.34
CA LEU A 53 5.51 26.35 -15.76
C LEU A 53 5.53 27.66 -14.98
N VAL A 54 4.35 28.26 -14.74
CA VAL A 54 4.20 29.49 -13.95
C VAL A 54 4.52 29.23 -12.48
N SER A 55 3.96 28.17 -11.91
CA SER A 55 4.10 27.81 -10.49
C SER A 55 5.55 27.48 -10.07
N LEU A 56 6.35 26.94 -10.98
CA LEU A 56 7.75 26.58 -10.71
C LEU A 56 8.67 27.80 -10.51
N GLY A 57 8.31 28.97 -11.08
CA GLY A 57 9.13 30.19 -11.04
C GLY A 57 10.59 29.94 -11.44
N ASN A 58 11.56 30.74 -10.97
CA ASN A 58 12.98 30.55 -11.33
C ASN A 58 13.69 29.40 -10.56
N ARG A 59 12.98 28.61 -9.75
CA ARG A 59 13.61 27.67 -8.81
C ARG A 59 14.08 26.36 -9.43
N LYS A 60 13.49 25.93 -10.55
CA LYS A 60 13.81 24.65 -11.20
C LYS A 60 14.08 24.85 -12.70
N PRO A 61 15.26 25.40 -13.08
CA PRO A 61 15.57 25.78 -14.45
C PRO A 61 15.54 24.59 -15.43
N GLN A 62 15.98 23.40 -15.00
CA GLN A 62 15.97 22.20 -15.84
C GLN A 62 14.56 21.75 -16.22
N ILE A 63 13.65 21.68 -15.24
CA ILE A 63 12.25 21.32 -15.48
C ILE A 63 11.59 22.37 -16.38
N ARG A 64 11.87 23.65 -16.12
CA ARG A 64 11.36 24.74 -16.96
C ARG A 64 11.83 24.62 -18.40
N CYS A 65 13.12 24.38 -18.62
CA CYS A 65 13.66 24.17 -19.95
C CYS A 65 12.89 23.05 -20.66
N ALA A 66 12.72 21.89 -20.00
CA ALA A 66 11.98 20.77 -20.56
C ALA A 66 10.53 21.10 -20.95
N LEU A 67 9.80 21.78 -20.05
CA LEU A 67 8.41 22.18 -20.29
C LEU A 67 8.31 23.23 -21.41
N LEU A 68 9.24 24.19 -21.45
CA LEU A 68 9.32 25.22 -22.48
C LEU A 68 9.60 24.60 -23.86
N MET A 69 10.48 23.60 -23.94
CA MET A 69 10.73 22.88 -25.19
C MET A 69 9.49 22.09 -25.63
N LEU A 70 8.84 21.38 -24.69
CA LEU A 70 7.67 20.57 -24.99
C LEU A 70 6.53 21.42 -25.52
N LEU A 71 6.23 22.52 -24.84
CA LEU A 71 5.24 23.48 -25.30
C LEU A 71 5.64 24.07 -26.67
N ALA A 72 6.94 24.23 -26.97
CA ALA A 72 7.37 24.81 -28.25
C ALA A 72 7.14 23.83 -29.40
N VAL A 73 7.41 22.55 -29.20
CA VAL A 73 7.13 21.51 -30.21
C VAL A 73 5.63 21.31 -30.37
N TRP A 74 4.86 21.34 -29.27
CA TRP A 74 3.43 21.09 -29.29
C TRP A 74 2.64 22.24 -29.93
N LEU A 75 3.04 23.49 -29.68
CA LEU A 75 2.42 24.67 -30.30
C LEU A 75 2.87 24.86 -31.76
N HIS A 76 3.95 24.22 -32.19
CA HIS A 76 4.46 24.33 -33.55
C HIS A 76 3.55 23.58 -34.53
N GLY A 77 3.11 24.27 -35.59
CA GLY A 77 2.24 23.68 -36.61
C GLY A 77 0.80 23.39 -36.16
N CYS A 78 0.44 23.61 -34.88
CA CYS A 78 -0.88 23.26 -34.34
C CYS A 78 -1.69 24.51 -33.89
N PRO A 79 -2.57 25.07 -34.73
CA PRO A 79 -3.33 26.29 -34.41
C PRO A 79 -4.33 26.10 -33.26
N LEU A 80 -4.86 24.90 -33.08
CA LEU A 80 -5.80 24.56 -32.00
C LEU A 80 -5.10 24.61 -30.63
N ALA A 81 -3.89 24.06 -30.53
CA ALA A 81 -3.10 24.10 -29.30
C ALA A 81 -2.75 25.55 -28.91
N VAL A 82 -2.40 26.39 -29.89
CA VAL A 82 -2.15 27.83 -29.68
C VAL A 82 -3.39 28.55 -29.18
N ALA A 83 -4.57 28.25 -29.74
CA ALA A 83 -5.82 28.87 -29.29
C ALA A 83 -6.15 28.53 -27.84
N GLN A 84 -6.00 27.27 -27.43
CA GLN A 84 -6.23 26.85 -26.05
C GLN A 84 -5.18 27.40 -25.08
N PHE A 85 -3.91 27.45 -25.48
CA PHE A 85 -2.84 27.98 -24.65
C PHE A 85 -3.04 29.47 -24.34
N LEU A 86 -3.48 30.26 -25.33
CA LEU A 86 -3.70 31.70 -25.15
C LEU A 86 -4.93 32.06 -24.32
N GLN A 87 -5.83 31.10 -24.07
CA GLN A 87 -6.91 31.28 -23.09
C GLN A 87 -6.40 31.24 -21.64
N ILE A 88 -5.13 30.87 -21.42
CA ILE A 88 -4.50 30.81 -20.11
C ILE A 88 -3.77 32.14 -19.85
N GLU A 89 -4.51 33.13 -19.36
CA GLU A 89 -4.01 34.51 -19.17
C GLU A 89 -2.73 34.56 -18.32
N GLU A 90 -2.66 33.78 -17.24
CA GLU A 90 -1.49 33.69 -16.35
C GLU A 90 -0.22 33.25 -17.08
N SER A 91 -0.34 32.27 -17.98
CA SER A 91 0.79 31.77 -18.77
C SER A 91 1.25 32.80 -19.81
N VAL A 92 0.31 33.53 -20.43
CA VAL A 92 0.65 34.61 -21.35
C VAL A 92 1.35 35.76 -20.64
N GLN A 93 0.87 36.15 -19.45
CA GLN A 93 1.51 37.18 -18.63
C GLN A 93 2.91 36.75 -18.18
N TYR A 94 3.06 35.50 -17.73
CA TYR A 94 4.34 34.93 -17.34
C TYR A 94 5.35 34.92 -18.51
N LEU A 95 4.94 34.43 -19.69
CA LEU A 95 5.80 34.44 -20.88
C LEU A 95 6.16 35.85 -21.32
N THR A 96 5.23 36.81 -21.21
CA THR A 96 5.46 38.22 -21.56
C THR A 96 6.41 38.91 -20.58
N THR A 97 6.46 38.46 -19.33
CA THR A 97 7.37 38.97 -18.30
C THR A 97 8.76 38.33 -18.40
N HIS A 98 8.83 37.06 -18.80
CA HIS A 98 10.06 36.28 -18.92
C HIS A 98 10.48 36.00 -20.38
N ILE A 99 10.29 36.96 -21.29
CA ILE A 99 10.54 36.79 -22.74
C ILE A 99 12.00 36.41 -23.04
N ALA A 100 12.96 36.90 -22.25
CA ALA A 100 14.37 36.55 -22.41
C ALA A 100 14.67 35.06 -22.12
N GLU A 101 13.88 34.42 -21.25
CA GLU A 101 14.05 33.01 -20.86
C GLU A 101 13.09 32.06 -21.60
N SER A 102 11.98 32.55 -22.14
CA SER A 102 10.90 31.73 -22.76
C SER A 102 10.72 31.99 -24.26
N PHE A 103 11.82 32.37 -24.89
CA PHE A 103 11.93 32.88 -26.24
C PHE A 103 11.31 31.99 -27.36
N THR A 104 11.50 30.67 -27.25
CA THR A 104 11.04 29.69 -28.25
C THR A 104 9.53 29.59 -28.32
N LEU A 105 8.84 29.72 -27.18
CA LEU A 105 7.39 29.56 -27.13
C LEU A 105 6.65 30.71 -27.79
N MET A 106 7.12 31.93 -27.55
CA MET A 106 6.48 33.12 -28.10
C MET A 106 6.68 33.21 -29.61
N SER A 107 7.84 32.78 -30.13
CA SER A 107 8.10 32.73 -31.58
C SER A 107 7.28 31.65 -32.30
N VAL A 108 7.05 30.50 -31.65
CA VAL A 108 6.20 29.44 -32.20
C VAL A 108 4.71 29.81 -32.13
N ALA A 109 4.23 30.36 -31.02
CA ALA A 109 2.83 30.80 -30.87
C ALA A 109 2.44 31.87 -31.91
N ARG A 110 3.40 32.70 -32.35
CA ARG A 110 3.22 33.67 -33.45
C ARG A 110 2.89 33.04 -34.81
N ARG A 111 3.37 31.81 -35.06
CA ARG A 111 3.31 31.15 -36.37
C ARG A 111 1.93 30.53 -36.66
N GLY A 112 1.16 30.18 -35.61
CA GLY A 112 -0.08 29.41 -35.73
C GLY A 112 -1.40 30.21 -35.75
N GLN A 113 -1.40 31.54 -35.80
CA GLN A 113 -2.62 32.33 -35.51
C GLN A 113 -3.16 33.18 -36.67
N LYS A 114 -4.47 33.47 -36.67
CA LYS A 114 -5.12 34.44 -37.58
C LYS A 114 -4.63 35.88 -37.30
N THR A 115 -4.60 36.70 -38.36
CA THR A 115 -3.96 38.03 -38.50
C THR A 115 -4.17 39.01 -37.33
N ARG A 116 -5.32 38.96 -36.65
CA ARG A 116 -5.70 39.96 -35.64
C ARG A 116 -4.98 39.78 -34.29
N ILE A 117 -4.83 38.54 -33.81
CA ILE A 117 -4.15 38.26 -32.53
C ILE A 117 -2.62 38.31 -32.72
N ARG A 118 -2.15 37.92 -33.91
CA ARG A 118 -0.77 38.08 -34.36
C ARG A 118 -0.29 39.54 -34.27
N ASN A 119 -1.13 40.50 -34.68
CA ASN A 119 -0.78 41.92 -34.64
C ASN A 119 -0.70 42.48 -33.21
N SER A 120 -1.56 42.01 -32.30
CA SER A 120 -1.54 42.41 -30.88
C SER A 120 -0.36 41.82 -30.12
N LEU A 121 0.02 40.57 -30.41
CA LEU A 121 1.24 39.95 -29.87
C LEU A 121 2.49 40.60 -30.45
N ASN A 122 2.51 40.90 -31.76
CA ASN A 122 3.62 41.59 -32.41
C ASN A 122 3.85 42.97 -31.80
N MET A 123 2.79 43.76 -31.62
CA MET A 123 2.91 45.07 -30.99
C MET A 123 3.42 45.00 -29.54
N THR A 124 3.02 43.97 -28.77
CA THR A 124 3.47 43.82 -27.38
C THR A 124 4.94 43.40 -27.29
N VAL A 125 5.40 42.51 -28.17
CA VAL A 125 6.78 42.00 -28.17
C VAL A 125 7.76 43.01 -28.78
N GLU A 126 7.36 43.68 -29.86
CA GLU A 126 8.15 44.72 -30.52
C GLU A 126 8.35 45.94 -29.60
N ARG A 127 7.32 46.29 -28.81
CA ARG A 127 7.38 47.42 -27.85
C ARG A 127 8.16 47.10 -26.57
N ARG A 128 8.36 45.83 -26.21
CA ARG A 128 9.01 45.44 -24.93
C ARG A 128 10.45 44.88 -25.06
N VAL A 129 10.82 44.29 -26.20
CA VAL A 129 12.13 43.61 -26.34
C VAL A 129 12.93 44.12 -27.54
N GLY A 130 12.26 44.46 -28.65
CA GLY A 130 12.92 44.86 -29.90
C GLY A 130 13.35 43.66 -30.74
N ASN A 131 13.11 43.73 -32.05
CA ASN A 131 13.36 42.63 -32.99
C ASN A 131 14.85 42.24 -33.08
N GLU A 132 15.77 43.16 -32.78
CA GLU A 132 17.22 42.92 -32.81
C GLU A 132 17.72 42.13 -31.58
N LYS A 133 17.23 42.46 -30.38
CA LYS A 133 17.54 41.71 -29.16
C LYS A 133 17.00 40.27 -29.23
N ILE A 134 15.90 40.09 -29.95
CA ILE A 134 15.29 38.78 -30.25
C ILE A 134 16.23 37.93 -31.12
N VAL A 135 16.88 38.51 -32.13
CA VAL A 135 17.85 37.80 -32.98
C VAL A 135 19.11 37.42 -32.18
N GLU A 136 19.61 38.33 -31.34
CA GLU A 136 20.79 38.11 -30.49
C GLU A 136 20.57 36.97 -29.45
N LEU A 137 19.39 36.91 -28.83
CA LEU A 137 19.04 35.84 -27.88
C LEU A 137 18.83 34.49 -28.58
N LEU A 138 18.36 34.50 -29.83
CA LEU A 138 18.19 33.31 -30.66
C LEU A 138 19.55 32.69 -31.04
N GLU A 139 20.51 33.53 -31.41
CA GLU A 139 21.91 33.12 -31.60
C GLU A 139 22.55 32.59 -30.31
N GLY A 140 22.20 33.17 -29.15
CA GLY A 140 22.66 32.72 -27.84
C GLY A 140 22.17 31.32 -27.46
N VAL A 141 20.89 31.02 -27.71
CA VAL A 141 20.30 29.69 -27.46
C VAL A 141 20.86 28.64 -28.43
N SER A 142 21.13 29.00 -29.70
CA SER A 142 21.79 28.08 -30.64
C SER A 142 23.22 27.70 -30.24
N ARG A 143 23.86 28.46 -29.33
CA ARG A 143 25.23 28.19 -28.86
C ARG A 143 25.27 27.35 -27.57
N SER A 144 24.16 27.23 -26.84
CA SER A 144 24.10 26.42 -25.61
C SER A 144 23.51 25.03 -25.88
N GLU A 145 24.35 24.00 -25.65
CA GLU A 145 24.08 22.54 -25.58
C GLU A 145 23.97 21.74 -26.90
N HIS A 146 24.83 20.73 -27.03
CA HIS A 146 25.02 19.91 -28.24
C HIS A 146 23.87 18.94 -28.60
N TYR A 147 22.97 18.60 -27.67
CA TYR A 147 21.85 17.69 -27.97
C TYR A 147 20.68 18.37 -28.69
N PHE A 148 20.66 19.71 -28.72
CA PHE A 148 19.52 20.54 -29.10
C PHE A 148 19.60 21.11 -30.53
N THR A 149 20.69 20.80 -31.23
CA THR A 149 21.20 21.62 -32.33
C THR A 149 20.43 21.51 -33.65
N LYS A 150 19.73 20.40 -33.95
CA LYS A 150 19.09 20.20 -35.29
C LYS A 150 17.70 20.83 -35.39
N LEU A 151 16.88 20.67 -34.34
CA LEU A 151 15.48 21.12 -34.30
C LEU A 151 15.41 22.65 -34.16
N PHE A 152 16.31 23.21 -33.34
CA PHE A 152 16.41 24.65 -33.15
C PHE A 152 17.08 25.35 -34.34
N LYS A 153 18.11 24.79 -34.98
CA LYS A 153 18.69 25.37 -36.21
C LYS A 153 17.70 25.40 -37.38
N PHE A 154 16.85 24.38 -37.51
CA PHE A 154 15.78 24.38 -38.52
C PHE A 154 14.74 25.47 -38.24
N LEU A 155 14.32 25.63 -36.99
CA LEU A 155 13.41 26.68 -36.56
C LEU A 155 14.04 28.08 -36.68
N GLU A 156 15.29 28.24 -36.28
CA GLU A 156 16.13 29.43 -36.39
C GLU A 156 16.25 29.92 -37.83
N GLY A 157 16.65 29.04 -38.75
CA GLY A 157 16.76 29.39 -40.18
C GLY A 157 15.44 29.85 -40.79
N GLN A 158 14.31 29.34 -40.31
CA GLN A 158 12.98 29.78 -40.73
C GLN A 158 12.51 31.07 -40.03
N ILE A 159 12.94 31.32 -38.79
CA ILE A 159 12.60 32.53 -38.02
C ILE A 159 13.42 33.73 -38.52
N ILE A 160 14.72 33.56 -38.79
CA ILE A 160 15.61 34.61 -39.30
C ILE A 160 15.16 35.10 -40.68
N LYS A 161 14.75 34.20 -41.58
CA LYS A 161 14.22 34.55 -42.92
C LYS A 161 12.96 35.43 -42.89
N GLN A 162 12.19 35.40 -41.80
CA GLN A 162 10.96 36.17 -41.63
C GLN A 162 11.20 37.49 -40.88
N LEU A 163 12.22 37.57 -40.03
CA LEU A 163 12.62 38.79 -39.31
C LEU A 163 13.45 39.74 -40.19
N ARG A 164 14.19 39.20 -41.17
CA ARG A 164 14.92 39.97 -42.17
C ARG A 164 14.41 39.59 -43.57
N PRO A 165 13.34 40.23 -44.09
CA PRO A 165 12.97 40.06 -45.48
C PRO A 165 14.14 40.63 -46.31
N VAL A 166 14.86 39.77 -47.04
CA VAL A 166 15.89 40.20 -47.98
C VAL A 166 15.20 41.06 -49.03
N GLY A 167 15.51 42.35 -49.00
CA GLY A 167 15.14 43.30 -50.03
C GLY A 167 15.89 43.01 -51.33
N ASP A 168 15.15 43.23 -52.41
CA ASP A 168 15.60 43.59 -53.75
C ASP A 168 16.14 42.48 -54.66
N ALA A 169 15.19 41.74 -55.25
CA ALA A 169 15.29 41.37 -56.66
C ALA A 169 14.28 42.22 -57.44
N SER A 170 14.75 43.28 -58.10
CA SER A 170 14.00 43.98 -59.13
C SER A 170 14.92 44.35 -60.29
N SER A 171 14.44 43.94 -61.47
CA SER A 171 14.70 44.47 -62.82
C SER A 171 16.11 44.47 -63.39
N ALA A 172 16.33 43.63 -64.41
CA ALA A 172 16.98 44.09 -65.64
C ALA A 172 16.47 43.29 -66.84
N GLN A 173 15.92 44.03 -67.80
CA GLN A 173 15.35 43.58 -69.05
C GLN A 173 16.44 43.66 -70.14
N MET A 174 16.46 42.64 -71.00
CA MET A 174 17.08 42.47 -72.33
C MET A 174 17.87 43.63 -72.97
N ASN A 175 19.05 43.31 -73.54
CA ASN A 175 19.32 43.55 -74.97
C ASN A 175 20.45 42.64 -75.50
N GLY A 176 20.35 42.19 -76.75
CA GLY A 176 21.21 41.15 -77.33
C GLY A 176 22.26 41.60 -78.35
N GLY A 177 23.20 40.68 -78.62
CA GLY A 177 23.74 40.43 -79.96
C GLY A 177 25.17 40.87 -80.25
N SER A 178 26.16 39.99 -79.99
CA SER A 178 27.22 39.54 -80.95
C SER A 178 28.43 38.82 -80.31
N ASP A 179 28.28 38.11 -79.16
CA ASP A 179 29.37 37.32 -78.52
C ASP A 179 29.05 35.81 -78.34
N ASN A 180 28.07 35.31 -79.08
CA ASN A 180 27.30 34.09 -78.78
C ASN A 180 28.06 32.74 -78.79
N VAL A 181 29.22 32.63 -79.45
CA VAL A 181 30.00 31.37 -79.48
C VAL A 181 30.95 31.28 -78.28
N ASN A 182 31.43 32.42 -77.79
CA ASN A 182 32.32 32.48 -76.64
C ASN A 182 31.51 32.39 -75.33
N GLU A 183 30.33 33.02 -75.27
CA GLU A 183 29.41 32.94 -74.13
C GLU A 183 28.90 31.50 -73.85
N GLY A 184 28.65 30.69 -74.88
CA GLY A 184 28.23 29.30 -74.71
C GLY A 184 29.32 28.40 -74.11
N ILE A 185 30.57 28.60 -74.53
CA ILE A 185 31.74 27.88 -74.00
C ILE A 185 32.07 28.34 -72.58
N GLU A 186 31.93 29.64 -72.30
CA GLU A 186 32.06 30.22 -70.96
C GLU A 186 30.98 29.65 -70.01
N ALA A 187 29.72 29.58 -70.47
CA ALA A 187 28.60 29.03 -69.71
C ALA A 187 28.74 27.52 -69.45
N GLU A 188 29.24 26.74 -70.42
CA GLU A 188 29.54 25.32 -70.22
C GLU A 188 30.68 25.10 -69.21
N ARG A 189 31.73 25.94 -69.23
CA ARG A 189 32.80 25.89 -68.22
C ARG A 189 32.31 26.25 -66.83
N GLU A 190 31.47 27.27 -66.71
CA GLU A 190 30.86 27.67 -65.43
C GLU A 190 29.89 26.59 -64.91
N LEU A 191 29.13 25.94 -65.80
CA LEU A 191 28.29 24.80 -65.43
C LEU A 191 29.12 23.59 -64.98
N ALA A 192 30.27 23.33 -65.60
CA ALA A 192 31.19 22.28 -65.18
C ALA A 192 31.80 22.57 -63.81
N LYS A 193 32.21 23.82 -63.54
CA LYS A 193 32.66 24.25 -62.21
C LYS A 193 31.56 24.09 -61.16
N LEU A 194 30.34 24.53 -61.43
CA LEU A 194 29.21 24.38 -60.51
C LEU A 194 28.88 22.92 -60.19
N LYS A 195 28.97 22.03 -61.19
CA LYS A 195 28.81 20.58 -60.97
C LYS A 195 29.92 20.00 -60.09
N GLN A 196 31.15 20.43 -60.31
CA GLN A 196 32.29 20.02 -59.49
C GLN A 196 32.15 20.54 -58.04
N GLU A 197 31.80 21.80 -57.85
CA GLU A 197 31.54 22.37 -56.52
C GLU A 197 30.38 21.67 -55.80
N MET A 198 29.31 21.30 -56.51
CA MET A 198 28.23 20.50 -55.92
C MET A 198 28.68 19.10 -55.51
N ALA A 199 29.53 18.44 -56.31
CA ALA A 199 30.08 17.15 -55.98
C ALA A 199 30.98 17.23 -54.74
N GLU A 200 31.85 18.24 -54.66
CA GLU A 200 32.71 18.49 -53.50
C GLU A 200 31.89 18.81 -52.25
N ARG A 201 30.85 19.65 -52.35
CA ARG A 201 29.93 19.92 -51.23
C ARG A 201 29.19 18.67 -50.76
N CYS A 202 28.78 17.80 -51.69
CA CYS A 202 28.12 16.53 -51.36
C CYS A 202 29.08 15.60 -50.60
N GLN A 203 30.35 15.55 -51.03
CA GLN A 203 31.39 14.75 -50.37
C GLN A 203 31.68 15.27 -48.96
N ILE A 204 31.84 16.59 -48.80
CA ILE A 204 32.05 17.23 -47.49
C ILE A 204 30.87 16.95 -46.54
N GLU A 205 29.64 17.04 -47.02
CA GLU A 205 28.45 16.73 -46.21
C GLU A 205 28.42 15.26 -45.78
N ASN A 206 28.88 14.35 -46.64
CA ASN A 206 28.93 12.92 -46.34
C ASN A 206 30.03 12.60 -45.30
N ASP A 207 31.22 13.17 -45.47
CA ASP A 207 32.32 13.04 -44.50
C ASP A 207 31.91 13.63 -43.14
N ARG A 208 31.16 14.74 -43.15
CA ARG A 208 30.62 15.38 -41.94
C ARG A 208 29.59 14.48 -41.24
N LYS A 209 28.71 13.80 -41.98
CA LYS A 209 27.78 12.81 -41.42
C LYS A 209 28.52 11.60 -40.84
N GLN A 210 29.56 11.15 -41.52
CA GLN A 210 30.36 10.01 -41.08
C GLN A 210 31.18 10.33 -39.83
N ALA A 211 31.61 11.59 -39.66
CA ALA A 211 32.21 12.09 -38.43
C ALA A 211 31.22 12.23 -37.26
N GLU A 212 29.93 12.53 -37.53
CA GLU A 212 28.87 12.58 -36.51
C GLU A 212 28.39 11.18 -36.08
N GLN A 213 28.54 10.17 -36.94
CA GLN A 213 28.07 8.80 -36.74
C GLN A 213 28.55 8.13 -35.41
N PRO A 214 29.83 8.19 -35.01
CA PRO A 214 30.27 7.56 -33.76
C PRO A 214 29.67 8.20 -32.51
N HIS A 215 29.36 9.50 -32.54
CA HIS A 215 28.67 10.17 -31.43
C HIS A 215 27.23 9.69 -31.29
N ILE A 216 26.54 9.50 -32.42
CA ILE A 216 25.16 8.96 -32.44
C ILE A 216 25.15 7.53 -31.90
N GLU A 217 26.11 6.71 -32.29
CA GLU A 217 26.25 5.33 -31.80
C GLU A 217 26.58 5.27 -30.31
N HIS A 218 27.45 6.16 -29.82
CA HIS A 218 27.74 6.29 -28.40
C HIS A 218 26.49 6.67 -27.59
N PHE A 219 25.70 7.64 -28.05
CA PHE A 219 24.43 8.00 -27.39
C PHE A 219 23.39 6.89 -27.45
N ARG A 220 23.33 6.13 -28.54
CA ARG A 220 22.48 4.93 -28.65
C ARG A 220 22.89 3.88 -27.62
N SER A 221 24.19 3.59 -27.49
CA SER A 221 24.70 2.62 -26.52
C SER A 221 24.39 3.04 -25.07
N ILE A 222 24.56 4.32 -24.75
CA ILE A 222 24.15 4.85 -23.44
C ILE A 222 22.64 4.69 -23.26
N ALA A 223 21.81 5.05 -24.24
CA ALA A 223 20.36 4.91 -24.12
C ALA A 223 19.93 3.44 -23.89
N GLU A 224 20.55 2.48 -24.58
CA GLU A 224 20.30 1.05 -24.38
C GLU A 224 20.72 0.58 -22.98
N GLN A 225 21.87 1.05 -22.48
CA GLN A 225 22.32 0.73 -21.13
C GLN A 225 21.35 1.25 -20.06
N TRP A 226 20.89 2.50 -20.20
CA TRP A 226 19.90 3.09 -19.30
C TRP A 226 18.56 2.37 -19.38
N GLN A 227 18.20 1.86 -20.56
CA GLN A 227 17.02 1.04 -20.73
C GLN A 227 17.17 -0.29 -19.97
N THR A 228 18.32 -0.96 -20.04
CA THR A 228 18.56 -2.17 -19.23
C THR A 228 18.59 -1.92 -17.72
N GLU A 229 19.19 -0.81 -17.27
CA GLU A 229 19.20 -0.42 -15.86
C GLU A 229 17.78 -0.12 -15.35
N ALA A 230 16.93 0.53 -16.16
CA ALA A 230 15.53 0.73 -15.82
C ALA A 230 14.74 -0.58 -15.72
N HIS A 231 15.00 -1.56 -16.61
CA HIS A 231 14.39 -2.89 -16.50
C HIS A 231 14.86 -3.62 -15.24
N GLN A 232 16.13 -3.50 -14.86
CA GLN A 232 16.64 -4.04 -13.60
C GLN A 232 15.96 -3.38 -12.40
N GLU A 233 15.76 -2.07 -12.40
CA GLU A 233 15.08 -1.36 -11.33
C GLU A 233 13.63 -1.83 -11.15
N VAL A 234 12.89 -2.06 -12.25
CA VAL A 234 11.54 -2.63 -12.20
C VAL A 234 11.53 -4.03 -11.59
N VAL A 235 12.49 -4.88 -11.96
CA VAL A 235 12.62 -6.23 -11.39
C VAL A 235 12.96 -6.17 -9.89
N VAL A 236 13.85 -5.26 -9.49
CA VAL A 236 14.19 -5.03 -8.07
C VAL A 236 12.98 -4.52 -7.29
N GLN A 237 12.19 -3.59 -7.85
CA GLN A 237 10.96 -3.11 -7.23
C GLN A 237 9.94 -4.25 -7.07
N GLN A 238 9.75 -5.08 -8.09
CA GLN A 238 8.84 -6.23 -8.02
C GLN A 238 9.27 -7.25 -6.97
N LEU A 239 10.57 -7.59 -6.90
CA LEU A 239 11.11 -8.47 -5.89
C LEU A 239 10.98 -7.87 -4.48
N SER A 240 11.23 -6.57 -4.33
CA SER A 240 11.06 -5.88 -3.04
C SER A 240 9.61 -5.89 -2.56
N ALA A 241 8.64 -5.76 -3.47
CA ALA A 241 7.22 -5.86 -3.15
C ALA A 241 6.83 -7.28 -2.72
N GLN A 242 7.37 -8.32 -3.40
CA GLN A 242 7.17 -9.71 -2.97
C GLN A 242 7.77 -10.00 -1.61
N VAL A 243 8.99 -9.53 -1.33
CA VAL A 243 9.64 -9.70 -0.01
C VAL A 243 8.78 -9.05 1.07
N LYS A 244 8.35 -7.81 0.86
CA LYS A 244 7.49 -7.10 1.82
C LYS A 244 6.18 -7.84 2.08
N GLN A 245 5.54 -8.37 1.04
CA GLN A 245 4.32 -9.16 1.19
C GLN A 245 4.56 -10.43 2.01
N LEU A 246 5.69 -11.12 1.79
CA LEU A 246 6.06 -12.32 2.57
C LEU A 246 6.36 -11.97 4.03
N GLU A 247 7.03 -10.84 4.30
CA GLU A 247 7.29 -10.35 5.66
C GLU A 247 5.99 -10.02 6.41
N GLU A 248 5.03 -9.38 5.75
CA GLU A 248 3.70 -9.12 6.30
C GLU A 248 2.94 -10.42 6.62
N GLN A 249 2.99 -11.41 5.71
CA GLN A 249 2.40 -12.74 5.95
C GLN A 249 3.06 -13.45 7.14
N LEU A 250 4.39 -13.39 7.26
CA LEU A 250 5.11 -13.99 8.38
C LEU A 250 4.71 -13.31 9.69
N THR A 251 4.62 -11.98 9.70
CA THR A 251 4.21 -11.18 10.86
C THR A 251 2.80 -11.54 11.32
N TYR A 252 1.87 -11.64 10.36
CA TYR A 252 0.50 -12.07 10.65
C TYR A 252 0.46 -13.51 11.18
N GLY A 253 1.24 -14.42 10.59
CA GLY A 253 1.38 -15.80 11.06
C GLY A 253 1.88 -15.89 12.50
N TRP A 254 2.90 -15.10 12.85
CA TRP A 254 3.42 -15.01 14.21
C TRP A 254 2.38 -14.48 15.21
N GLN A 255 1.68 -13.40 14.89
CA GLN A 255 0.62 -12.87 15.75
C GLN A 255 -0.51 -13.89 15.96
N SER A 256 -0.93 -14.57 14.90
CA SER A 256 -1.95 -15.62 15.00
C SER A 256 -1.47 -16.78 15.87
N PHE A 257 -0.21 -17.19 15.74
CA PHE A 257 0.38 -18.24 16.56
C PHE A 257 0.45 -17.84 18.03
N GLU A 258 0.85 -16.60 18.33
CA GLU A 258 0.93 -16.08 19.69
C GLU A 258 -0.45 -16.03 20.36
N VAL A 259 -1.47 -15.55 19.64
CA VAL A 259 -2.87 -15.54 20.12
C VAL A 259 -3.37 -16.96 20.37
N GLN A 260 -3.10 -17.91 19.46
CA GLN A 260 -3.47 -19.30 19.65
C GLN A 260 -2.74 -19.94 20.84
N GLY A 261 -1.46 -19.65 21.01
CA GLY A 261 -0.65 -20.10 22.15
C GLY A 261 -1.22 -19.59 23.49
N ALA A 262 -1.59 -18.31 23.56
CA ALA A 262 -2.23 -17.73 24.74
C ALA A 262 -3.59 -18.38 25.03
N SER A 263 -4.42 -18.60 24.00
CA SER A 263 -5.70 -19.30 24.14
C SER A 263 -5.53 -20.74 24.63
N LEU A 264 -4.51 -21.46 24.13
CA LEU A 264 -4.22 -22.83 24.54
C LEU A 264 -3.71 -22.90 25.99
N ALA A 265 -2.88 -21.94 26.40
CA ALA A 265 -2.44 -21.83 27.79
C ALA A 265 -3.63 -21.58 28.73
N GLN A 266 -4.58 -20.73 28.32
CA GLN A 266 -5.81 -20.47 29.08
C GLN A 266 -6.69 -21.72 29.21
N THR A 267 -6.94 -22.45 28.12
CA THR A 267 -7.76 -23.68 28.16
C THR A 267 -7.08 -24.78 28.97
N SER A 268 -5.75 -24.91 28.87
CA SER A 268 -4.96 -25.83 29.69
C SER A 268 -5.09 -25.52 31.18
N ALA A 269 -4.99 -24.23 31.57
CA ALA A 269 -5.18 -23.81 32.96
C ALA A 269 -6.60 -24.13 33.47
N GLN A 270 -7.63 -23.92 32.62
CA GLN A 270 -9.01 -24.28 32.96
C GLN A 270 -9.19 -25.80 33.15
N LEU A 271 -8.53 -26.63 32.33
CA LEU A 271 -8.54 -28.08 32.48
C LEU A 271 -7.88 -28.54 33.77
N VAL A 272 -6.73 -27.96 34.14
CA VAL A 272 -6.05 -28.26 35.41
C VAL A 272 -6.95 -27.92 36.60
N GLU A 273 -7.60 -26.76 36.57
CA GLU A 273 -8.55 -26.35 37.62
C GLU A 273 -9.78 -27.27 37.69
N ALA A 274 -10.32 -27.68 36.54
CA ALA A 274 -11.44 -28.62 36.49
C ALA A 274 -11.05 -30.00 37.03
N ASN A 275 -9.89 -30.53 36.65
CA ASN A 275 -9.37 -31.79 37.16
C ASN A 275 -9.13 -31.75 38.66
N ARG A 276 -8.63 -30.62 39.18
CA ARG A 276 -8.49 -30.41 40.62
C ARG A 276 -9.84 -30.47 41.33
N LYS A 277 -10.87 -29.81 40.78
CA LYS A 277 -12.24 -29.88 41.34
C LYS A 277 -12.82 -31.30 41.29
N ILE A 278 -12.59 -32.03 40.21
CA ILE A 278 -13.00 -33.44 40.09
C ILE A 278 -12.34 -34.25 41.21
N HIS A 279 -11.03 -34.10 41.41
CA HIS A 279 -10.31 -34.79 42.47
C HIS A 279 -10.83 -34.43 43.88
N ASP A 280 -11.06 -33.14 44.15
CA ASP A 280 -11.62 -32.68 45.43
C ASP A 280 -13.02 -33.29 45.68
N LEU A 281 -13.86 -33.38 44.64
CA LEU A 281 -15.17 -34.02 44.71
C LEU A 281 -15.07 -35.55 44.90
N GLU A 282 -14.12 -36.22 44.25
CA GLU A 282 -13.85 -37.64 44.44
C GLU A 282 -13.44 -37.94 45.89
N VAL A 283 -12.57 -37.12 46.47
CA VAL A 283 -12.17 -37.24 47.88
C VAL A 283 -13.35 -37.02 48.82
N GLN A 284 -14.18 -36.00 48.56
CA GLN A 284 -15.39 -35.75 49.35
C GLN A 284 -16.39 -36.90 49.24
N LEU A 285 -16.57 -37.46 48.04
CA LEU A 285 -17.45 -38.60 47.82
C LEU A 285 -16.94 -39.84 48.57
N ALA A 286 -15.63 -40.13 48.51
CA ALA A 286 -15.02 -41.23 49.25
C ALA A 286 -15.19 -41.07 50.77
N ALA A 287 -15.00 -39.86 51.30
CA ALA A 287 -15.23 -39.54 52.70
C ALA A 287 -16.70 -39.72 53.09
N ALA A 288 -17.64 -39.25 52.26
CA ALA A 288 -19.07 -39.43 52.47
C ALA A 288 -19.48 -40.91 52.46
N MET A 289 -18.91 -41.71 51.55
CA MET A 289 -19.14 -43.17 51.49
C MET A 289 -18.62 -43.87 52.74
N SER A 290 -17.44 -43.49 53.25
CA SER A 290 -16.89 -44.03 54.51
C SER A 290 -17.76 -43.65 55.72
N ASN A 291 -18.20 -42.39 55.79
CA ASN A 291 -19.13 -41.94 56.82
C ASN A 291 -20.48 -42.66 56.74
N ALA A 292 -21.01 -42.91 55.54
CA ALA A 292 -22.24 -43.69 55.36
C ALA A 292 -22.05 -45.14 55.84
N ALA A 293 -20.93 -45.78 55.49
CA ALA A 293 -20.61 -47.14 55.92
C ALA A 293 -20.44 -47.25 57.45
N THR A 294 -19.80 -46.28 58.09
CA THR A 294 -19.68 -46.25 59.56
C THR A 294 -21.03 -46.03 60.25
N VAL A 295 -21.88 -45.15 59.72
CA VAL A 295 -23.25 -44.95 60.22
C VAL A 295 -24.09 -46.21 60.05
N GLU A 296 -23.96 -46.91 58.93
CA GLU A 296 -24.68 -48.16 58.66
C GLU A 296 -24.18 -49.30 59.57
N GLY A 297 -22.88 -49.39 59.82
CA GLY A 297 -22.28 -50.30 60.81
C GLY A 297 -22.72 -50.00 62.25
N ALA A 298 -22.75 -48.72 62.65
CA ALA A 298 -23.28 -48.33 63.96
C ALA A 298 -24.77 -48.63 64.09
N ARG A 299 -25.54 -48.47 63.00
CA ARG A 299 -26.97 -48.80 62.96
C ARG A 299 -27.21 -50.31 63.10
N SER A 300 -26.40 -51.15 62.46
CA SER A 300 -26.51 -52.61 62.59
C SER A 300 -26.10 -53.09 63.99
N SER A 301 -25.06 -52.51 64.58
CA SER A 301 -24.63 -52.80 65.95
C SER A 301 -25.68 -52.35 66.98
N ASN A 302 -26.27 -51.18 66.81
CA ASN A 302 -27.37 -50.74 67.66
C ASN A 302 -28.59 -51.67 67.50
N GLN A 303 -28.88 -52.13 66.28
CA GLN A 303 -29.99 -53.06 66.03
C GLN A 303 -29.76 -54.44 66.66
N SER A 304 -28.53 -54.96 66.66
CA SER A 304 -28.20 -56.21 67.35
C SER A 304 -28.21 -56.06 68.87
N GLU A 305 -27.72 -54.95 69.41
CA GLU A 305 -27.83 -54.65 70.85
C GLU A 305 -29.29 -54.54 71.32
N LEU A 306 -30.15 -53.88 70.55
CA LEU A 306 -31.59 -53.81 70.80
C LEU A 306 -32.23 -55.20 70.78
N ARG A 307 -31.80 -56.08 69.87
CA ARG A 307 -32.33 -57.43 69.73
C ARG A 307 -31.85 -58.36 70.85
N ASN A 308 -30.61 -58.23 71.29
CA ASN A 308 -30.07 -58.96 72.44
C ASN A 308 -30.75 -58.50 73.74
N LYS A 309 -30.95 -57.20 73.94
CA LYS A 309 -31.72 -56.68 75.09
C LYS A 309 -33.14 -57.25 75.14
N GLY A 310 -33.82 -57.36 73.99
CA GLY A 310 -35.12 -58.02 73.92
C GLY A 310 -35.07 -59.50 74.34
N SER A 311 -34.02 -60.22 73.96
CA SER A 311 -33.79 -61.61 74.39
C SER A 311 -33.53 -61.70 75.89
N ASP A 312 -32.67 -60.83 76.44
CA ASP A 312 -32.37 -60.78 77.87
C ASP A 312 -33.63 -60.44 78.69
N ASP A 313 -34.46 -59.52 78.20
CA ASP A 313 -35.75 -59.17 78.82
C ASP A 313 -36.75 -60.34 78.79
N GLU A 314 -36.78 -61.12 77.70
CA GLU A 314 -37.59 -62.35 77.60
C GLU A 314 -37.11 -63.44 78.58
N GLU A 315 -35.80 -63.68 78.65
CA GLU A 315 -35.19 -64.63 79.60
C GLU A 315 -35.45 -64.21 81.05
N LEU A 316 -35.31 -62.92 81.36
CA LEU A 316 -35.57 -62.37 82.68
C LEU A 316 -37.06 -62.47 83.06
N ALA A 317 -37.96 -62.29 82.10
CA ALA A 317 -39.39 -62.51 82.31
C ALA A 317 -39.72 -63.99 82.59
N SER A 318 -39.09 -64.92 81.86
CA SER A 318 -39.23 -66.37 82.12
C SER A 318 -38.72 -66.73 83.51
N LEU A 319 -37.54 -66.24 83.88
CA LEU A 319 -36.93 -66.51 85.18
C LEU A 319 -37.77 -65.94 86.32
N LYS A 320 -38.33 -64.75 86.16
CA LYS A 320 -39.30 -64.17 87.12
C LYS A 320 -40.52 -65.05 87.29
N LYS A 321 -41.08 -65.56 86.20
CA LYS A 321 -42.23 -66.48 86.25
C LYS A 321 -41.87 -67.78 86.98
N GLU A 322 -40.70 -68.36 86.68
CA GLU A 322 -40.21 -69.55 87.39
C GLU A 322 -40.00 -69.28 88.90
N HIS A 323 -39.51 -68.10 89.27
CA HIS A 323 -39.41 -67.66 90.66
C HIS A 323 -40.78 -67.51 91.32
N GLU A 324 -41.77 -66.94 90.64
CA GLU A 324 -43.14 -66.85 91.14
C GLU A 324 -43.76 -68.25 91.36
N ASP A 325 -43.59 -69.16 90.39
CA ASP A 325 -44.06 -70.55 90.50
C ASP A 325 -43.37 -71.28 91.67
N LEU A 326 -42.06 -71.08 91.87
CA LEU A 326 -41.31 -71.59 93.01
C LEU A 326 -41.83 -71.06 94.35
N LEU A 327 -42.15 -69.76 94.44
CA LEU A 327 -42.72 -69.16 95.64
C LEU A 327 -44.08 -69.76 95.98
N VAL A 328 -44.91 -70.05 94.97
CA VAL A 328 -46.20 -70.74 95.18
C VAL A 328 -45.97 -72.15 95.74
N LEU A 329 -44.99 -72.89 95.21
CA LEU A 329 -44.65 -74.22 95.72
C LEU A 329 -44.08 -74.18 97.15
N LEU A 330 -43.25 -73.19 97.46
CA LEU A 330 -42.72 -72.98 98.81
C LEU A 330 -43.84 -72.63 99.80
N ALA A 331 -44.79 -71.78 99.40
CA ALA A 331 -45.96 -71.48 100.23
C ALA A 331 -46.84 -72.72 100.45
N ASP A 332 -47.01 -73.59 99.46
CA ASP A 332 -47.72 -74.87 99.62
C ASP A 332 -46.95 -75.85 100.53
N GLN A 333 -45.62 -75.88 100.43
CA GLN A 333 -44.78 -76.65 101.35
C GLN A 333 -44.85 -76.10 102.77
N ASP A 334 -44.81 -74.79 102.96
CA ASP A 334 -44.90 -74.16 104.28
C ASP A 334 -46.29 -74.36 104.90
N ALA A 335 -47.35 -74.30 104.08
CA ALA A 335 -48.70 -74.68 104.49
C ALA A 335 -48.77 -76.16 104.91
N LYS A 336 -48.10 -77.07 104.19
CA LYS A 336 -47.99 -78.50 104.58
C LYS A 336 -47.16 -78.69 105.85
N ILE A 337 -46.04 -77.99 106.01
CA ILE A 337 -45.22 -78.00 107.22
C ILE A 337 -46.07 -77.53 108.39
N SER A 338 -46.79 -76.42 108.23
CA SER A 338 -47.74 -75.91 109.23
C SER A 338 -48.82 -76.94 109.58
N GLN A 339 -49.42 -77.62 108.59
CA GLN A 339 -50.38 -78.71 108.82
C GLN A 339 -49.76 -79.90 109.55
N TYR A 340 -48.52 -80.31 109.21
CA TYR A 340 -47.83 -81.39 109.89
C TYR A 340 -47.42 -81.02 111.31
N ARG A 341 -46.90 -79.81 111.53
CA ARG A 341 -46.63 -79.26 112.87
C ARG A 341 -47.91 -79.27 113.71
N GLN A 342 -49.04 -78.81 113.16
CA GLN A 342 -50.34 -78.82 113.86
C GLN A 342 -50.85 -80.24 114.16
N ARG A 343 -50.64 -81.21 113.24
CA ARG A 343 -51.01 -82.62 113.46
C ARG A 343 -50.11 -83.31 114.48
N LEU A 344 -48.82 -82.96 114.53
CA LEU A 344 -47.86 -83.41 115.55
C LEU A 344 -48.26 -82.88 116.94
N ILE A 345 -48.69 -81.61 117.04
CA ILE A 345 -49.25 -81.03 118.28
C ILE A 345 -50.50 -81.80 118.73
N GLN A 346 -51.43 -82.11 117.82
CA GLN A 346 -52.64 -82.89 118.14
C GLN A 346 -52.35 -84.32 118.63
N LEU A 347 -51.20 -84.89 118.25
CA LEU A 347 -50.77 -86.23 118.66
C LEU A 347 -49.96 -86.22 119.98
N GLY A 348 -49.86 -85.08 120.66
CA GLY A 348 -49.20 -84.95 121.97
C GLY A 348 -47.67 -84.83 121.90
N GLN A 349 -47.11 -84.55 120.72
CA GLN A 349 -45.67 -84.30 120.53
C GLN A 349 -45.38 -82.79 120.59
N THR A 350 -44.44 -82.39 121.44
CA THR A 350 -43.96 -80.99 121.50
C THR A 350 -43.11 -80.70 120.28
N VAL A 351 -43.66 -79.94 119.33
CA VAL A 351 -42.88 -79.29 118.27
C VAL A 351 -42.21 -78.07 118.91
N THR A 352 -40.91 -78.15 119.15
CA THR A 352 -40.12 -77.00 119.54
C THR A 352 -39.90 -76.14 118.30
N ASP A 353 -40.47 -74.94 118.30
CA ASP A 353 -40.06 -73.86 117.42
C ASP A 353 -38.65 -73.43 117.86
N GLU A 354 -37.62 -74.13 117.37
CA GLU A 354 -36.31 -73.50 117.20
C GLU A 354 -36.22 -73.02 115.76
N GLU A 355 -36.96 -71.94 115.47
CA GLU A 355 -36.53 -70.95 114.49
C GLU A 355 -35.80 -69.87 115.30
N ASP A 356 -34.52 -70.14 115.59
CA ASP A 356 -33.57 -69.10 115.96
C ASP A 356 -33.29 -68.27 114.70
N ASP A 357 -33.78 -67.04 114.71
CA ASP A 357 -33.41 -65.97 113.80
C ASP A 357 -31.87 -65.82 113.78
N GLY A 358 -31.23 -66.20 112.69
CA GLY A 358 -29.77 -66.25 112.63
C GLY A 358 -29.13 -66.01 111.26
N ALA A 359 -28.99 -64.72 110.94
CA ALA A 359 -28.05 -64.06 110.00
C ALA A 359 -28.35 -64.03 108.49
#